data_AF-A0A4Q1K8X0-F1
#
_entry.id   AF-A0A4Q1K8X0-F1
#
_cell.length_a   1.000
_cell.length_b   1.000
_cell.length_c   1.000
_cell.angle_alpha   90.00
_cell.angle_beta   90.00
_cell.angle_gamma   90.00
#
_symmetry.space_group_name_H-M   'P 1'
#
loop_
_entity.id
_entity.type
_entity.pdbx_description
1 polymer ?
#
loop_
_entity_poly.entity_id
_entity_poly.type
_entity_poly.pdbx_seq_one_letter_code
_entity_poly.pdbx_strand_id
1 'polypeptide(L)'
;MKILLFFHGGSLNRGCEAIVRSTVALIKKSHPDARVELSSLNPTSDKVIPLLDAIHQERYYTIKKFSWHGLMNLISLKLFRNENYAYRVVHRDVISKAPHYDVVLSIGGDNYCYGEQPGIYETDRCIKAANKKLILWGASIGQEDLSPAKIEDLKQFDLLLVRESLTFETLQKNGIPNVKLCADSAFTMDKEELPLPEGWLEGNTIGFNTSPLVIRKNPASKQAALDLVQHILDTTTMTVALTPHVIEPGNDDYECLSEFYEIFKSTGRVLLLPNDLNAIQYKGYIARMRFFIGARTHATIAAYSTQVPTMVLGYSVKSKGIAKDIFGEERLVLNLEEISDRDKLVAKFEEMKRDEQDLKSLLAVRIPEIKKMSQKAVEYLFELLGK
;
A
#
# COMPACT_ATOMS: atom_id res chain seq x y z
N MET A 1 -16.06 21.32 -4.76
CA MET A 1 -15.87 20.12 -5.63
C MET A 1 -15.99 18.89 -4.76
N LYS A 2 -16.66 17.83 -5.21
CA LYS A 2 -16.88 16.58 -4.46
C LYS A 2 -16.11 15.41 -5.07
N ILE A 3 -15.26 14.80 -4.26
CA ILE A 3 -14.40 13.66 -4.61
C ILE A 3 -14.84 12.46 -3.77
N LEU A 4 -15.05 11.31 -4.42
CA LEU A 4 -15.25 10.04 -3.73
C LEU A 4 -14.02 9.15 -3.93
N LEU A 5 -13.38 8.72 -2.84
CA LEU A 5 -12.43 7.61 -2.87
C LEU A 5 -13.16 6.28 -2.63
N PHE A 6 -12.82 5.24 -3.38
CA PHE A 6 -13.45 3.92 -3.24
C PHE A 6 -12.45 2.76 -3.44
N PHE A 7 -12.92 1.54 -3.18
CA PHE A 7 -12.11 0.31 -3.04
C PHE A 7 -11.09 0.37 -1.90
N HIS A 8 -11.56 0.84 -0.75
CA HIS A 8 -10.81 0.83 0.50
C HIS A 8 -11.29 -0.26 1.46
N GLY A 9 -10.37 -1.10 1.94
CA GLY A 9 -10.67 -2.17 2.89
C GLY A 9 -10.84 -1.69 4.33
N GLY A 10 -10.22 -0.56 4.69
CA GLY A 10 -10.12 -0.06 6.06
C GLY A 10 -8.68 0.30 6.44
N SER A 11 -8.50 0.83 7.65
CA SER A 11 -7.22 1.32 8.16
C SER A 11 -6.50 0.35 9.11
N LEU A 12 -6.99 -0.89 9.25
CA LEU A 12 -6.28 -1.95 9.99
C LEU A 12 -5.02 -2.42 9.25
N ASN A 13 -5.02 -2.34 7.92
CA ASN A 13 -3.81 -2.28 7.12
C ASN A 13 -3.30 -0.83 7.11
N ARG A 14 -2.19 -0.57 7.81
CA ARG A 14 -1.63 0.78 7.93
C ARG A 14 -1.10 1.33 6.61
N GLY A 15 -0.86 0.46 5.62
CA GLY A 15 -0.60 0.88 4.26
C GLY A 15 -1.81 1.49 3.55
N CYS A 16 -2.98 0.88 3.70
CA CYS A 16 -4.23 1.44 3.17
C CYS A 16 -4.57 2.77 3.87
N GLU A 17 -4.40 2.83 5.20
CA GLU A 17 -4.52 4.09 5.95
C GLU A 17 -3.57 5.17 5.39
N ALA A 18 -2.30 4.83 5.14
CA ALA A 18 -1.29 5.76 4.65
C ALA A 18 -1.66 6.35 3.28
N ILE A 19 -2.16 5.55 2.35
CA ILE A 19 -2.61 6.03 1.03
C ILE A 19 -3.75 7.04 1.20
N VAL A 20 -4.81 6.68 1.92
CA VAL A 20 -5.98 7.57 2.09
C VAL A 20 -5.57 8.84 2.82
N ARG A 21 -4.88 8.72 3.95
CA ARG A 21 -4.46 9.87 4.77
C ARG A 21 -3.61 10.85 3.97
N SER A 22 -2.60 10.36 3.25
CA SER A 22 -1.72 11.21 2.45
C SER A 22 -2.43 11.81 1.23
N THR A 23 -3.32 11.05 0.58
CA THR A 23 -4.10 11.53 -0.57
C THR A 23 -5.00 12.69 -0.17
N VAL A 24 -5.75 12.54 0.91
CA VAL A 24 -6.65 13.59 1.40
C VAL A 24 -5.86 14.83 1.81
N ALA A 25 -4.72 14.65 2.50
CA ALA A 25 -3.83 15.75 2.86
C ALA A 25 -3.29 16.51 1.63
N LEU A 26 -2.84 15.80 0.58
CA LEU A 26 -2.36 16.42 -0.65
C LEU A 26 -3.47 17.21 -1.37
N ILE A 27 -4.66 16.63 -1.48
CA ILE A 27 -5.82 17.30 -2.11
C ILE A 27 -6.21 18.56 -1.33
N LYS A 28 -6.40 18.45 -0.02
CA LYS A 28 -6.80 19.57 0.85
C LYS A 28 -5.74 20.68 0.92
N LYS A 29 -4.45 20.31 0.83
CA LYS A 29 -3.36 21.30 0.77
C LYS A 29 -3.40 22.13 -0.51
N SER A 30 -3.71 21.51 -1.65
CA SER A 30 -3.81 22.19 -2.94
C SER A 30 -5.14 22.93 -3.11
N HIS A 31 -6.23 22.32 -2.65
CA HIS A 31 -7.60 22.84 -2.79
C HIS A 31 -8.37 22.64 -1.47
N PRO A 32 -8.27 23.60 -0.52
CA PRO A 32 -8.89 23.49 0.80
C PRO A 32 -10.41 23.26 0.77
N ASP A 33 -11.10 23.83 -0.24
CA ASP A 33 -12.56 23.73 -0.42
C ASP A 33 -13.00 22.43 -1.13
N ALA A 34 -12.06 21.55 -1.51
CA ALA A 34 -12.41 20.24 -2.04
C ALA A 34 -13.03 19.39 -0.93
N ARG A 35 -14.20 18.83 -1.18
CA ARG A 35 -14.90 17.90 -0.29
C ARG A 35 -14.53 16.47 -0.69
N VAL A 36 -13.87 15.75 0.21
CA VAL A 36 -13.26 14.44 -0.01
C VAL A 36 -13.93 13.43 0.92
N GLU A 37 -14.63 12.46 0.33
CA GLU A 37 -15.38 11.43 1.05
C GLU A 37 -14.85 10.05 0.69
N LEU A 38 -14.96 9.08 1.61
CA LEU A 38 -14.43 7.73 1.46
C LEU A 38 -15.55 6.68 1.50
N SER A 39 -15.61 5.78 0.52
CA SER A 39 -16.38 4.52 0.61
C SER A 39 -15.47 3.40 1.13
N SER A 40 -15.78 2.85 2.31
CA SER A 40 -14.93 1.90 3.02
C SER A 40 -15.68 0.65 3.48
N LEU A 41 -15.02 -0.50 3.38
CA LEU A 41 -15.52 -1.74 3.97
C LEU A 41 -15.47 -1.74 5.51
N ASN A 42 -14.60 -0.92 6.12
CA ASN A 42 -14.50 -0.77 7.57
C ASN A 42 -14.41 0.71 8.02
N PRO A 43 -15.52 1.47 7.93
CA PRO A 43 -15.56 2.89 8.29
C PRO A 43 -15.13 3.21 9.72
N THR A 44 -15.34 2.28 10.67
CA THR A 44 -14.95 2.47 12.06
C THR A 44 -13.44 2.62 12.19
N SER A 45 -12.67 1.82 11.44
CA SER A 45 -11.21 1.90 11.44
C SER A 45 -10.69 3.21 10.82
N ASP A 46 -11.44 3.84 9.91
CA ASP A 46 -10.99 5.02 9.15
C ASP A 46 -11.24 6.35 9.87
N LYS A 47 -11.94 6.34 11.01
CA LYS A 47 -12.18 7.54 11.84
C LYS A 47 -10.87 8.21 12.31
N VAL A 48 -9.76 7.49 12.25
CA VAL A 48 -8.42 8.00 12.58
C VAL A 48 -7.89 9.01 11.56
N ILE A 49 -8.56 9.21 10.41
CA ILE A 49 -8.15 10.09 9.33
C ILE A 49 -8.96 11.41 9.41
N PRO A 50 -8.42 12.48 10.02
CA PRO A 50 -9.20 13.65 10.42
C PRO A 50 -9.63 14.56 9.26
N LEU A 51 -8.96 14.47 8.09
CA LEU A 51 -9.20 15.39 6.97
C LEU A 51 -10.31 14.93 6.01
N LEU A 52 -10.91 13.76 6.25
CA LEU A 52 -12.05 13.28 5.47
C LEU A 52 -13.32 14.04 5.86
N ASP A 53 -14.09 14.50 4.87
CA ASP A 53 -15.34 15.21 5.12
C ASP A 53 -16.49 14.25 5.45
N ALA A 54 -16.43 13.01 4.97
CA ALA A 54 -17.34 11.93 5.34
C ALA A 54 -16.75 10.55 5.05
N ILE A 55 -17.21 9.55 5.79
CA ILE A 55 -16.89 8.13 5.57
C ILE A 55 -18.20 7.37 5.42
N HIS A 56 -18.33 6.62 4.32
CA HIS A 56 -19.49 5.82 3.98
C HIS A 56 -19.18 4.35 4.15
N GLN A 57 -20.16 3.60 4.67
CA GLN A 57 -20.09 2.15 4.62
C GLN A 57 -20.27 1.67 3.18
N GLU A 58 -19.32 0.84 2.74
CA GLU A 58 -19.41 -0.03 1.59
C GLU A 58 -19.77 -1.44 2.07
N ARG A 59 -20.73 -2.09 1.42
CA ARG A 59 -21.10 -3.48 1.70
C ARG A 59 -21.07 -4.29 0.42
N TYR A 60 -20.50 -5.48 0.52
CA TYR A 60 -20.62 -6.48 -0.53
C TYR A 60 -21.86 -7.33 -0.29
N TYR A 61 -22.83 -7.20 -1.20
CA TYR A 61 -24.10 -7.91 -1.09
C TYR A 61 -24.01 -9.30 -1.71
N THR A 62 -24.59 -10.29 -1.02
CA THR A 62 -24.76 -11.64 -1.58
C THR A 62 -26.14 -11.79 -2.22
N ILE A 63 -26.19 -12.41 -3.39
CA ILE A 63 -27.44 -12.64 -4.12
C ILE A 63 -28.09 -13.92 -3.60
N LYS A 64 -29.21 -13.79 -2.90
CA LYS A 64 -30.01 -14.93 -2.46
C LYS A 64 -30.71 -15.57 -3.67
N LYS A 65 -30.59 -16.89 -3.82
CA LYS A 65 -31.13 -17.68 -4.95
C LYS A 65 -32.63 -17.49 -5.17
N PHE A 66 -33.42 -17.32 -4.11
CA PHE A 66 -34.89 -17.14 -4.16
C PHE A 66 -35.34 -15.68 -3.98
N SER A 67 -34.56 -14.71 -4.48
CA SER A 67 -34.91 -13.29 -4.46
C SER A 67 -35.16 -12.74 -5.86
N TRP A 68 -35.79 -11.56 -5.97
CA TRP A 68 -35.90 -10.83 -7.24
C TRP A 68 -34.55 -10.68 -7.94
N HIS A 69 -33.50 -10.33 -7.20
CA HIS A 69 -32.14 -10.25 -7.72
C HIS A 69 -31.59 -11.62 -8.14
N GLY A 70 -31.95 -12.70 -7.44
CA GLY A 70 -31.63 -14.07 -7.83
C GLY A 70 -32.29 -14.48 -9.16
N LEU A 71 -33.55 -14.11 -9.36
CA LEU A 71 -34.26 -14.33 -10.63
C LEU A 71 -33.64 -13.53 -11.78
N MET A 72 -33.38 -12.23 -11.56
CA MET A 72 -32.73 -11.38 -12.58
C MET A 72 -31.31 -11.87 -12.91
N ASN A 73 -30.55 -12.33 -11.92
CA ASN A 73 -29.23 -12.93 -12.15
C ASN A 73 -29.32 -14.23 -12.97
N LEU A 74 -30.28 -15.11 -12.65
CA LEU A 74 -30.51 -16.34 -13.41
C LEU A 74 -30.91 -16.06 -14.86
N ILE A 75 -31.72 -15.03 -15.10
CA ILE A 75 -32.08 -14.56 -16.45
C ILE A 75 -30.83 -14.04 -17.16
N SER A 76 -30.06 -13.16 -16.54
CA SER A 76 -28.80 -12.61 -17.08
C SER A 76 -27.81 -13.72 -17.46
N LEU A 77 -27.63 -14.70 -16.57
CA LEU A 77 -26.73 -15.83 -16.78
C LEU A 77 -27.23 -16.81 -17.86
N LYS A 78 -28.51 -17.18 -17.84
CA LYS A 78 -29.04 -18.21 -18.76
C LYS A 78 -29.27 -17.68 -20.17
N LEU A 79 -29.73 -16.44 -20.32
CA LEU A 79 -30.06 -15.85 -21.62
C LEU A 79 -28.89 -15.11 -22.24
N PHE A 80 -28.05 -14.46 -21.43
CA PHE A 80 -26.98 -13.59 -21.92
C PHE A 80 -25.57 -14.05 -21.50
N ARG A 81 -25.45 -15.13 -20.71
CA ARG A 81 -24.17 -15.63 -20.14
C ARG A 81 -23.36 -14.52 -19.47
N ASN A 82 -24.04 -13.58 -18.82
CA ASN A 82 -23.46 -12.35 -18.31
C ASN A 82 -23.60 -12.26 -16.77
N GLU A 83 -22.47 -12.16 -16.08
CA GLU A 83 -22.37 -12.02 -14.62
C GLU A 83 -22.42 -10.56 -14.13
N ASN A 84 -22.41 -9.58 -15.04
CA ASN A 84 -22.35 -8.15 -14.71
C ASN A 84 -23.49 -7.71 -13.79
N TYR A 85 -24.70 -8.26 -13.96
CA TYR A 85 -25.80 -7.96 -13.04
C TYR A 85 -25.44 -8.33 -11.60
N ALA A 86 -24.76 -9.47 -11.39
CA ALA A 86 -24.38 -9.88 -10.06
C ALA A 86 -23.38 -8.90 -9.42
N TYR A 87 -22.37 -8.50 -10.19
CA TYR A 87 -21.37 -7.53 -9.72
C TYR A 87 -21.99 -6.17 -9.41
N ARG A 88 -22.96 -5.69 -10.21
CA ARG A 88 -23.70 -4.46 -9.91
C ARG A 88 -24.45 -4.52 -8.57
N VAL A 89 -24.98 -5.69 -8.22
CA VAL A 89 -25.64 -5.89 -6.93
C VAL A 89 -24.63 -5.93 -5.80
N VAL A 90 -23.51 -6.65 -5.98
CA VAL A 90 -22.44 -6.75 -4.98
C VAL A 90 -21.88 -5.36 -4.66
N HIS A 91 -21.63 -4.52 -5.67
CA HIS A 91 -21.03 -3.19 -5.56
C HIS A 91 -22.06 -2.05 -5.62
N ARG A 92 -23.33 -2.33 -5.26
CA ARG A 92 -24.43 -1.36 -5.39
C ARG A 92 -24.15 -0.05 -4.65
N ASP A 93 -23.49 -0.13 -3.49
CA ASP A 93 -23.25 1.02 -2.62
C ASP A 93 -22.38 2.06 -3.32
N VAL A 94 -21.23 1.68 -3.89
CA VAL A 94 -20.39 2.62 -4.65
C VAL A 94 -21.05 3.05 -5.97
N ILE A 95 -21.67 2.12 -6.70
CA ILE A 95 -22.29 2.41 -8.01
C ILE A 95 -23.42 3.45 -7.87
N SER A 96 -24.24 3.35 -6.83
CA SER A 96 -25.33 4.30 -6.58
C SER A 96 -24.85 5.65 -6.05
N LYS A 97 -23.69 5.70 -5.38
CA LYS A 97 -23.11 6.93 -4.84
C LYS A 97 -22.35 7.74 -5.90
N ALA A 98 -21.60 7.10 -6.78
CA ALA A 98 -20.74 7.74 -7.78
C ALA A 98 -21.41 8.89 -8.57
N PRO A 99 -22.68 8.80 -9.01
CA PRO A 99 -23.38 9.89 -9.70
C PRO A 99 -23.45 11.22 -8.94
N HIS A 100 -23.32 11.21 -7.61
CA HIS A 100 -23.42 12.40 -6.76
C HIS A 100 -22.09 13.16 -6.57
N TYR A 101 -21.01 12.67 -7.15
CA TYR A 101 -19.67 13.25 -7.07
C TYR A 101 -19.22 13.84 -8.40
N ASP A 102 -18.27 14.76 -8.35
CA ASP A 102 -17.67 15.37 -9.55
C ASP A 102 -16.63 14.42 -10.16
N VAL A 103 -15.87 13.73 -9.30
CA VAL A 103 -14.81 12.79 -9.68
C VAL A 103 -14.74 11.64 -8.69
N VAL A 104 -14.40 10.45 -9.20
CA VAL A 104 -14.31 9.22 -8.42
C VAL A 104 -12.90 8.65 -8.56
N LEU A 105 -12.25 8.42 -7.42
CA LEU A 105 -10.87 7.97 -7.30
C LEU A 105 -10.88 6.52 -6.83
N SER A 106 -10.59 5.61 -7.75
CA SER A 106 -10.32 4.21 -7.43
C SER A 106 -8.99 4.18 -6.69
N ILE A 107 -9.02 3.90 -5.38
CA ILE A 107 -7.79 3.75 -4.62
C ILE A 107 -7.02 2.61 -5.25
N GLY A 108 -5.83 2.91 -5.74
CA GLY A 108 -4.95 1.94 -6.35
C GLY A 108 -4.29 1.10 -5.27
N GLY A 109 -2.99 1.31 -5.08
CA GLY A 109 -2.19 0.33 -4.36
C GLY A 109 -2.10 -0.95 -5.19
N ASP A 110 -2.66 -2.03 -4.66
CA ASP A 110 -2.54 -3.38 -5.22
C ASP A 110 -3.88 -3.97 -5.68
N ASN A 111 -4.94 -3.17 -5.77
CA ASN A 111 -6.29 -3.66 -6.09
C ASN A 111 -6.36 -4.39 -7.45
N TYR A 112 -5.47 -4.06 -8.39
CA TYR A 112 -5.35 -4.73 -9.69
C TYR A 112 -4.32 -5.89 -9.72
N CYS A 113 -3.68 -6.23 -8.59
CA CYS A 113 -2.64 -7.27 -8.50
C CYS A 113 -3.13 -8.63 -7.96
N TYR A 114 -4.43 -8.79 -7.73
CA TYR A 114 -5.01 -10.01 -7.16
C TYR A 114 -5.76 -10.85 -8.21
N GLY A 115 -5.11 -11.10 -9.35
CA GLY A 115 -5.72 -11.82 -10.47
C GLY A 115 -6.82 -11.02 -11.16
N GLU A 116 -7.80 -11.71 -11.75
CA GLU A 116 -8.95 -11.07 -12.39
C GLU A 116 -9.95 -10.56 -11.36
N GLN A 117 -10.42 -9.34 -11.56
CA GLN A 117 -11.36 -8.66 -10.66
C GLN A 117 -12.59 -8.14 -11.43
N PRO A 118 -13.46 -9.01 -11.97
CA PRO A 118 -14.59 -8.58 -12.81
C PRO A 118 -15.57 -7.63 -12.10
N GLY A 119 -15.65 -7.71 -10.77
CA GLY A 119 -16.45 -6.79 -9.94
C GLY A 119 -15.94 -5.36 -9.95
N ILE A 120 -14.61 -5.18 -9.94
CA ILE A 120 -13.97 -3.86 -10.14
C ILE A 120 -14.34 -3.36 -11.53
N TYR A 121 -14.14 -4.19 -12.55
CA TYR A 121 -14.36 -3.76 -13.94
C TYR A 121 -15.80 -3.35 -14.22
N GLU A 122 -16.77 -4.08 -13.65
CA GLU A 122 -18.18 -3.72 -13.81
C GLU A 122 -18.55 -2.45 -13.06
N THR A 123 -17.93 -2.22 -11.89
CA THR A 123 -18.10 -0.97 -11.15
C THR A 123 -17.61 0.21 -11.98
N ASP A 124 -16.42 0.10 -12.57
CA ASP A 124 -15.82 1.12 -13.41
C ASP A 124 -16.69 1.42 -14.64
N ARG A 125 -17.19 0.38 -15.33
CA ARG A 125 -18.14 0.53 -16.43
C ARG A 125 -19.41 1.28 -16.03
N CYS A 126 -19.96 1.00 -14.84
CA CYS A 126 -21.14 1.70 -14.34
C CYS A 126 -20.86 3.18 -14.04
N ILE A 127 -19.68 3.50 -13.49
CA ILE A 127 -19.24 4.88 -13.24
C ILE A 127 -19.10 5.64 -14.56
N LYS A 128 -18.47 5.03 -15.57
CA LYS A 128 -18.34 5.61 -16.92
C LYS A 128 -19.70 5.79 -17.59
N ALA A 129 -20.61 4.83 -17.47
CA ALA A 129 -21.97 4.94 -18.00
C ALA A 129 -22.79 6.06 -17.34
N ALA A 130 -22.48 6.42 -16.09
CA ALA A 130 -23.04 7.59 -15.40
C ALA A 130 -22.34 8.92 -15.78
N ASN A 131 -21.50 8.92 -16.82
CA ASN A 131 -20.75 10.06 -17.31
C ASN A 131 -19.86 10.73 -16.23
N LYS A 132 -19.25 9.92 -15.37
CA LYS A 132 -18.34 10.40 -14.32
C LYS A 132 -16.88 10.23 -14.71
N LYS A 133 -16.07 11.14 -14.17
CA LYS A 133 -14.61 11.09 -14.24
C LYS A 133 -14.10 10.02 -13.29
N LEU A 134 -13.39 9.04 -13.85
CA LEU A 134 -12.85 7.89 -13.14
C LEU A 134 -11.33 7.93 -13.22
N ILE A 135 -10.68 7.89 -12.06
CA ILE A 135 -9.23 8.00 -11.92
C ILE A 135 -8.71 6.82 -11.11
N LEU A 136 -7.68 6.14 -11.60
CA LEU A 136 -6.94 5.14 -10.83
C LEU A 136 -5.83 5.84 -10.06
N TRP A 137 -5.83 5.73 -8.73
CA TRP A 137 -4.99 6.55 -7.86
C TRP A 137 -3.83 5.77 -7.25
N GLY A 138 -2.61 6.01 -7.74
CA GLY A 138 -1.38 5.45 -7.16
C GLY A 138 -1.29 3.93 -7.31
N ALA A 139 -1.57 3.40 -8.50
CA ALA A 139 -1.53 1.97 -8.76
C ALA A 139 -0.10 1.45 -9.02
N SER A 140 0.13 0.20 -8.63
CA SER A 140 1.23 -0.64 -9.12
C SER A 140 0.65 -1.82 -9.85
N ILE A 141 1.10 -2.11 -11.07
CA ILE A 141 0.60 -3.19 -11.93
C ILE A 141 1.79 -3.78 -12.70
N GLY A 142 2.06 -5.05 -12.46
CA GLY A 142 3.12 -5.80 -13.17
C GLY A 142 2.63 -6.37 -14.50
N GLN A 143 3.56 -6.83 -15.33
CA GLN A 143 3.21 -7.48 -16.60
C GLN A 143 2.42 -8.78 -16.37
N GLU A 144 2.72 -9.48 -15.27
CA GLU A 144 2.05 -10.68 -14.80
C GLU A 144 0.58 -10.43 -14.39
N ASP A 145 0.25 -9.19 -14.06
CA ASP A 145 -1.11 -8.81 -13.66
C ASP A 145 -2.01 -8.54 -14.87
N LEU A 146 -1.44 -8.26 -16.05
CA LEU A 146 -2.18 -7.79 -17.22
C LEU A 146 -2.78 -8.94 -18.03
N SER A 147 -4.10 -9.08 -17.96
CA SER A 147 -4.89 -9.85 -18.92
C SER A 147 -5.53 -8.96 -19.98
N PRO A 148 -6.02 -9.52 -21.11
CA PRO A 148 -6.77 -8.74 -22.09
C PRO A 148 -7.98 -8.00 -21.50
N ALA A 149 -8.70 -8.63 -20.56
CA ALA A 149 -9.86 -8.02 -19.91
C ALA A 149 -9.45 -6.83 -19.03
N LYS A 150 -8.36 -6.97 -18.29
CA LYS A 150 -7.81 -5.90 -17.46
C LYS A 150 -7.26 -4.74 -18.29
N ILE A 151 -6.60 -5.02 -19.41
CA ILE A 151 -6.13 -3.98 -20.34
C ILE A 151 -7.32 -3.17 -20.87
N GLU A 152 -8.40 -3.83 -21.26
CA GLU A 152 -9.61 -3.15 -21.73
C GLU A 152 -10.24 -2.28 -20.64
N ASP A 153 -10.29 -2.79 -19.41
CA ASP A 153 -10.76 -2.05 -18.25
C ASP A 153 -9.92 -0.80 -17.98
N LEU A 154 -8.59 -0.93 -17.98
CA LEU A 154 -7.66 0.18 -17.74
C LEU A 154 -7.77 1.28 -18.81
N LYS A 155 -8.10 0.94 -20.06
CA LYS A 155 -8.27 1.91 -21.16
C LYS A 155 -9.44 2.88 -20.97
N GLN A 156 -10.43 2.55 -20.14
CA GLN A 156 -11.61 3.40 -19.95
C GLN A 156 -11.39 4.54 -18.94
N PHE A 157 -10.30 4.49 -18.16
CA PHE A 157 -9.99 5.50 -17.15
C PHE A 157 -9.66 6.84 -17.81
N ASP A 158 -10.18 7.93 -17.24
CA ASP A 158 -9.85 9.28 -17.71
C ASP A 158 -8.40 9.66 -17.37
N LEU A 159 -7.85 9.06 -16.31
CA LEU A 159 -6.48 9.25 -15.84
C LEU A 159 -6.03 8.05 -15.01
N LEU A 160 -4.85 7.52 -15.30
CA LEU A 160 -4.19 6.50 -14.48
C LEU A 160 -2.94 7.09 -13.85
N LEU A 161 -2.96 7.23 -12.53
CA LEU A 161 -1.81 7.66 -11.75
C LEU A 161 -1.09 6.43 -11.22
N VAL A 162 0.14 6.22 -11.67
CA VAL A 162 0.97 5.07 -11.29
C VAL A 162 2.14 5.54 -10.43
N ARG A 163 2.48 4.76 -9.40
CA ARG A 163 3.35 5.21 -8.30
C ARG A 163 4.82 4.83 -8.42
N GLU A 164 5.21 4.16 -9.50
CA GLU A 164 6.60 3.82 -9.80
C GLU A 164 6.84 3.56 -11.30
N SER A 165 8.10 3.67 -11.74
CA SER A 165 8.48 3.66 -13.17
C SER A 165 8.24 2.35 -13.91
N LEU A 166 8.40 1.18 -13.28
CA LEU A 166 8.17 -0.13 -13.90
C LEU A 166 6.69 -0.33 -14.27
N THR A 167 5.76 0.08 -13.41
CA THR A 167 4.33 0.09 -13.77
C THR A 167 4.09 1.03 -14.95
N PHE A 168 4.66 2.24 -14.91
CA PHE A 168 4.51 3.21 -16.01
C PHE A 168 4.98 2.65 -17.36
N GLU A 169 6.20 2.10 -17.39
CA GLU A 169 6.78 1.45 -18.56
C GLU A 169 5.91 0.27 -19.04
N THR A 170 5.41 -0.55 -18.12
CA THR A 170 4.55 -1.70 -18.41
C THR A 170 3.23 -1.28 -19.05
N LEU A 171 2.53 -0.30 -18.49
CA LEU A 171 1.25 0.15 -19.04
C LEU A 171 1.42 0.83 -20.40
N GLN A 172 2.48 1.63 -20.58
CA GLN A 172 2.83 2.25 -21.87
C GLN A 172 3.08 1.18 -22.95
N LYS A 173 3.87 0.15 -22.63
CA LYS A 173 4.17 -0.96 -23.56
C LYS A 173 2.92 -1.73 -23.99
N ASN A 174 1.92 -1.84 -23.11
CA ASN A 174 0.66 -2.52 -23.40
C ASN A 174 -0.41 -1.59 -24.03
N GLY A 175 -0.02 -0.38 -24.45
CA GLY A 175 -0.89 0.54 -25.20
C GLY A 175 -2.03 1.12 -24.36
N ILE A 176 -1.85 1.27 -23.05
CA ILE A 176 -2.83 1.88 -22.16
C ILE A 176 -2.64 3.42 -22.22
N PRO A 177 -3.68 4.18 -22.59
CA PRO A 177 -3.60 5.64 -22.70
C PRO A 177 -3.70 6.30 -21.31
N ASN A 178 -3.52 7.63 -21.27
CA ASN A 178 -3.79 8.47 -20.07
C ASN A 178 -3.02 8.08 -18.80
N VAL A 179 -1.89 7.38 -18.95
CA VAL A 179 -1.02 7.03 -17.81
C VAL A 179 -0.10 8.20 -17.49
N LYS A 180 -0.03 8.58 -16.22
CA LYS A 180 0.93 9.56 -15.70
C LYS A 180 1.72 8.97 -14.53
N LEU A 181 3.03 9.15 -14.58
CA LEU A 181 3.92 8.76 -13.49
C LEU A 181 3.88 9.81 -12.37
N CYS A 182 3.61 9.34 -11.15
CA CYS A 182 3.79 10.05 -9.90
C CYS A 182 4.54 9.13 -8.91
N ALA A 183 4.84 9.63 -7.72
CA ALA A 183 5.28 8.77 -6.62
C ALA A 183 4.11 8.42 -5.70
N ASP A 184 4.27 7.38 -4.88
CA ASP A 184 3.28 7.01 -3.87
C ASP A 184 3.00 8.21 -2.93
N SER A 185 1.72 8.47 -2.63
CA SER A 185 1.33 9.59 -1.77
C SER A 185 1.86 9.43 -0.34
N ALA A 186 2.08 8.20 0.15
CA ALA A 186 2.57 7.94 1.50
C ALA A 186 3.98 8.50 1.77
N PHE A 187 4.77 8.83 0.73
CA PHE A 187 6.01 9.58 0.89
C PHE A 187 5.80 10.94 1.54
N THR A 188 4.63 11.57 1.36
CA THR A 188 4.29 12.87 1.95
C THR A 188 3.50 12.76 3.25
N MET A 189 3.25 11.55 3.75
CA MET A 189 2.53 11.34 5.00
C MET A 189 3.31 11.97 6.17
N ASP A 190 2.61 12.65 7.08
CA ASP A 190 3.23 13.17 8.31
C ASP A 190 3.63 12.04 9.25
N LYS A 191 4.44 12.36 10.27
CA LYS A 191 4.80 11.45 11.35
C LYS A 191 4.36 12.01 12.70
N GLU A 192 3.99 11.13 13.61
CA GLU A 192 3.70 11.48 15.00
C GLU A 192 4.70 10.72 15.89
N GLU A 193 5.54 11.47 16.60
CA GLU A 193 6.55 10.88 17.48
C GLU A 193 6.01 10.69 18.89
N LEU A 194 5.62 9.46 19.19
CA LEU A 194 5.24 9.04 20.55
C LEU A 194 6.48 8.78 21.43
N PRO A 195 6.33 8.69 22.77
CA PRO A 195 7.40 8.27 23.66
C PRO A 195 8.04 6.94 23.22
N LEU A 196 9.36 6.84 23.37
CA LEU A 196 10.10 5.63 23.05
C LEU A 196 9.87 4.57 24.14
N PRO A 197 9.62 3.31 23.77
CA PRO A 197 9.47 2.23 24.75
C PRO A 197 10.78 1.94 25.49
N GLU A 198 10.66 1.34 26.67
CA GLU A 198 11.83 0.85 27.42
C GLU A 198 12.69 -0.10 26.56
N GLY A 199 14.02 0.01 26.69
CA GLY A 199 14.98 -0.76 25.90
C GLY A 199 15.32 -0.20 24.52
N TRP A 200 14.63 0.87 24.06
CA TRP A 200 14.99 1.54 22.81
C TRP A 200 16.35 2.24 22.93
N LEU A 201 17.23 2.03 21.93
CA LEU A 201 18.52 2.72 21.83
C LEU A 201 18.49 3.77 20.73
N GLU A 202 18.44 5.04 21.10
CA GLU A 202 18.46 6.14 20.14
C GLU A 202 19.71 6.06 19.24
N GLY A 203 19.50 6.20 17.93
CA GLY A 203 20.56 6.04 16.93
C GLY A 203 21.07 4.61 16.73
N ASN A 204 20.59 3.62 17.48
CA ASN A 204 21.06 2.23 17.40
C ASN A 204 19.95 1.15 17.48
N THR A 205 18.68 1.54 17.34
CA THR A 205 17.56 0.61 17.17
C THR A 205 17.35 0.32 15.68
N ILE A 206 17.24 -0.96 15.30
CA ILE A 206 16.87 -1.41 13.96
C ILE A 206 15.42 -1.89 13.96
N GLY A 207 14.62 -1.44 13.00
CA GLY A 207 13.27 -1.96 12.80
C GLY A 207 13.27 -3.25 11.99
N PHE A 208 12.41 -4.18 12.39
CA PHE A 208 12.22 -5.43 11.67
C PHE A 208 10.73 -5.74 11.47
N ASN A 209 10.33 -6.03 10.24
CA ASN A 209 8.99 -6.47 9.86
C ASN A 209 9.08 -7.65 8.89
N THR A 210 8.40 -8.74 9.25
CA THR A 210 8.00 -9.82 8.33
C THR A 210 6.48 -9.92 8.32
N SER A 211 5.90 -10.74 7.44
CA SER A 211 4.45 -10.87 7.34
C SER A 211 3.97 -12.31 7.15
N PRO A 212 2.75 -12.65 7.60
CA PRO A 212 2.12 -13.91 7.30
C PRO A 212 2.02 -14.21 5.80
N LEU A 213 1.88 -13.19 4.95
CA LEU A 213 1.80 -13.37 3.49
C LEU A 213 3.10 -13.92 2.91
N VAL A 214 4.24 -13.35 3.31
CA VAL A 214 5.55 -13.79 2.87
C VAL A 214 5.81 -15.22 3.34
N ILE A 215 5.52 -15.52 4.60
CA ILE A 215 5.71 -16.85 5.19
C ILE A 215 4.80 -17.88 4.51
N ARG A 216 3.53 -17.57 4.23
CA ARG A 216 2.63 -18.48 3.52
C ARG A 216 3.10 -18.79 2.10
N LYS A 217 3.67 -17.81 1.39
CA LYS A 217 4.19 -18.00 0.03
C LYS A 217 5.48 -18.82 0.03
N ASN A 218 6.33 -18.62 1.03
CA ASN A 218 7.56 -19.38 1.19
C ASN A 218 7.83 -19.66 2.68
N PRO A 219 7.43 -20.82 3.21
CA PRO A 219 7.56 -21.12 4.64
C PRO A 219 9.01 -21.07 5.17
N ALA A 220 10.00 -21.35 4.33
CA ALA A 220 11.41 -21.29 4.69
C ALA A 220 11.87 -19.87 5.07
N SER A 221 11.17 -18.83 4.58
CA SER A 221 11.47 -17.43 4.93
C SER A 221 11.33 -17.12 6.42
N LYS A 222 10.51 -17.87 7.16
CA LYS A 222 10.37 -17.67 8.62
C LYS A 222 11.67 -18.01 9.34
N GLN A 223 12.29 -19.14 9.03
CA GLN A 223 13.55 -19.54 9.65
C GLN A 223 14.68 -18.59 9.26
N ALA A 224 14.78 -18.22 7.99
CA ALA A 224 15.79 -17.27 7.51
C ALA A 224 15.66 -15.90 8.20
N ALA A 225 14.42 -15.43 8.43
CA ALA A 225 14.13 -14.21 9.18
C ALA A 225 14.56 -14.32 10.66
N LEU A 226 14.29 -15.45 11.33
CA LEU A 226 14.76 -15.70 12.69
C LEU A 226 16.29 -15.71 12.77
N ASP A 227 16.94 -16.38 11.83
CA ASP A 227 18.40 -16.45 11.75
C ASP A 227 19.03 -15.07 11.51
N LEU A 228 18.38 -14.21 10.72
CA LEU A 228 18.81 -12.83 10.52
C LEU A 228 18.69 -12.01 11.81
N VAL A 229 17.58 -12.12 12.55
CA VAL A 229 17.43 -11.44 13.84
C VAL A 229 18.49 -11.93 14.83
N GLN A 230 18.74 -13.23 14.90
CA GLN A 230 19.83 -13.80 15.72
C GLN A 230 21.19 -13.24 15.31
N HIS A 231 21.51 -13.18 14.00
CA HIS A 231 22.77 -12.61 13.50
C HIS A 231 22.95 -11.14 13.92
N ILE A 232 21.89 -10.33 13.79
CA ILE A 232 21.91 -8.92 14.23
C ILE A 232 22.24 -8.83 15.73
N LEU A 233 21.60 -9.69 16.55
CA LEU A 233 21.84 -9.72 17.99
C LEU A 233 23.28 -10.17 18.30
N ASP A 234 23.79 -11.20 17.64
CA ASP A 234 25.12 -11.77 17.96
C ASP A 234 26.27 -10.88 17.51
N THR A 235 26.09 -10.13 16.41
CA THR A 235 27.18 -9.39 15.76
C THR A 235 27.12 -7.87 15.98
N THR A 236 26.08 -7.38 16.65
CA THR A 236 25.91 -5.94 16.89
C THR A 236 25.40 -5.63 18.29
N THR A 237 25.50 -4.36 18.68
CA THR A 237 24.91 -3.81 19.90
C THR A 237 23.50 -3.27 19.69
N MET A 238 22.89 -3.50 18.52
CA MET A 238 21.59 -2.92 18.19
C MET A 238 20.46 -3.53 19.03
N THR A 239 19.44 -2.72 19.28
CA THR A 239 18.12 -3.16 19.72
C THR A 239 17.27 -3.45 18.48
N VAL A 240 16.54 -4.56 18.46
CA VAL A 240 15.60 -4.91 17.38
C VAL A 240 14.19 -4.51 17.79
N ALA A 241 13.56 -3.59 17.05
CA ALA A 241 12.17 -3.21 17.22
C ALA A 241 11.30 -3.93 16.17
N LEU A 242 10.59 -4.97 16.60
CA LEU A 242 9.60 -5.67 15.80
C LEU A 242 8.42 -4.72 15.55
N THR A 243 8.16 -4.45 14.27
CA THR A 243 7.30 -3.36 13.81
C THR A 243 6.13 -3.93 13.00
N PRO A 244 4.96 -4.18 13.62
CA PRO A 244 3.77 -4.57 12.88
C PRO A 244 3.31 -3.48 11.91
N HIS A 245 2.57 -3.84 10.86
CA HIS A 245 2.00 -2.88 9.91
C HIS A 245 0.60 -3.25 9.40
N VAL A 246 0.17 -4.49 9.57
CA VAL A 246 -1.20 -4.93 9.27
C VAL A 246 -1.76 -5.68 10.46
N ILE A 247 -2.92 -5.25 10.95
CA ILE A 247 -3.62 -5.80 12.13
C ILE A 247 -4.99 -6.32 11.68
N GLU A 248 -4.99 -7.21 10.71
CA GLU A 248 -6.19 -7.78 10.10
C GLU A 248 -6.27 -9.28 10.37
N PRO A 249 -7.43 -9.83 10.76
CA PRO A 249 -7.58 -11.27 10.98
C PRO A 249 -7.10 -12.11 9.79
N GLY A 250 -6.23 -13.09 10.05
CA GLY A 250 -5.61 -13.95 9.02
C GLY A 250 -4.44 -13.31 8.26
N ASN A 251 -4.11 -12.05 8.54
CA ASN A 251 -3.02 -11.28 7.94
C ASN A 251 -2.35 -10.36 8.98
N ASP A 252 -2.35 -10.76 10.25
CA ASP A 252 -1.88 -9.95 11.38
C ASP A 252 -0.36 -10.08 11.56
N ASP A 253 0.35 -8.97 11.38
CA ASP A 253 1.80 -8.89 11.57
C ASP A 253 2.18 -8.94 13.06
N TYR A 254 1.34 -8.43 13.97
CA TYR A 254 1.62 -8.43 15.39
C TYR A 254 1.59 -9.85 15.95
N GLU A 255 0.61 -10.67 15.56
CA GLU A 255 0.59 -12.10 15.92
C GLU A 255 1.86 -12.81 15.43
N CYS A 256 2.23 -12.59 14.17
CA CYS A 256 3.44 -13.16 13.58
C CYS A 256 4.72 -12.72 14.30
N LEU A 257 4.85 -11.43 14.62
CA LEU A 257 6.03 -10.87 15.27
C LEU A 257 6.09 -11.20 16.77
N SER A 258 4.95 -11.49 17.41
CA SER A 258 4.91 -11.94 18.80
C SER A 258 5.69 -13.25 18.97
N GLU A 259 5.67 -14.14 17.98
CA GLU A 259 6.49 -15.37 18.01
C GLU A 259 7.99 -15.07 18.02
N PHE A 260 8.44 -14.06 17.24
CA PHE A 260 9.82 -13.61 17.23
C PHE A 260 10.20 -12.98 18.58
N TYR A 261 9.30 -12.16 19.13
CA TYR A 261 9.50 -11.56 20.44
C TYR A 261 9.68 -12.63 21.53
N GLU A 262 8.83 -13.64 21.58
CA GLU A 262 8.90 -14.71 22.59
C GLU A 262 10.22 -15.49 22.55
N ILE A 263 10.79 -15.70 21.35
CA ILE A 263 12.07 -16.38 21.16
C ILE A 263 13.24 -15.53 21.70
N PHE A 264 13.23 -14.22 21.45
CA PHE A 264 14.39 -13.35 21.72
C PHE A 264 14.24 -12.42 22.93
N LYS A 265 13.07 -12.37 23.60
CA LYS A 265 12.83 -11.43 24.72
C LYS A 265 13.82 -11.57 25.87
N SER A 266 14.36 -12.77 26.11
CA SER A 266 15.36 -13.04 27.16
C SER A 266 16.68 -12.31 26.94
N THR A 267 16.95 -11.83 25.71
CA THR A 267 18.14 -11.04 25.38
C THR A 267 18.08 -9.61 25.92
N GLY A 268 16.89 -9.11 26.29
CA GLY A 268 16.68 -7.72 26.70
C GLY A 268 16.86 -6.68 25.58
N ARG A 269 17.04 -7.11 24.33
CA ARG A 269 17.32 -6.24 23.16
C ARG A 269 16.30 -6.38 22.03
N VAL A 270 15.18 -7.06 22.27
CA VAL A 270 14.09 -7.18 21.30
C VAL A 270 12.83 -6.58 21.90
N LEU A 271 12.22 -5.67 21.15
CA LEU A 271 11.00 -4.95 21.52
C LEU A 271 9.91 -5.28 20.50
N LEU A 272 8.65 -5.33 20.94
CA LEU A 272 7.50 -5.42 20.08
C LEU A 272 6.68 -4.13 20.18
N LEU A 273 6.50 -3.43 19.07
CA LEU A 273 5.66 -2.24 19.05
C LEU A 273 4.17 -2.60 19.19
N PRO A 274 3.36 -1.77 19.89
CA PRO A 274 1.93 -2.02 20.08
C PRO A 274 1.14 -2.14 18.77
N ASN A 275 0.07 -2.93 18.78
CA ASN A 275 -0.81 -3.13 17.60
C ASN A 275 -1.91 -2.07 17.44
N ASP A 276 -2.09 -1.18 18.40
CA ASP A 276 -3.12 -0.12 18.37
C ASP A 276 -2.64 1.19 17.72
N LEU A 277 -1.36 1.27 17.33
CA LEU A 277 -0.78 2.43 16.66
C LEU A 277 -1.36 2.65 15.26
N ASN A 278 -1.61 3.91 14.89
CA ASN A 278 -2.01 4.31 13.54
C ASN A 278 -0.79 4.48 12.60
N ALA A 279 -1.03 4.75 11.31
CA ALA A 279 0.04 4.82 10.31
C ALA A 279 1.08 5.93 10.57
N ILE A 280 0.67 7.10 11.08
CA ILE A 280 1.60 8.21 11.35
C ILE A 280 2.44 7.98 12.61
N GLN A 281 1.90 7.24 13.58
CA GLN A 281 2.60 6.82 14.80
C GLN A 281 3.63 5.75 14.51
N TYR A 282 3.27 4.72 13.72
CA TYR A 282 4.26 3.75 13.23
C TYR A 282 5.38 4.42 12.44
N LYS A 283 5.02 5.37 11.56
CA LYS A 283 6.02 6.17 10.83
C LYS A 283 6.93 6.97 11.77
N GLY A 284 6.41 7.50 12.88
CA GLY A 284 7.21 8.20 13.89
C GLY A 284 8.21 7.32 14.63
N TYR A 285 7.87 6.06 14.90
CA TYR A 285 8.85 5.08 15.41
C TYR A 285 9.89 4.75 14.34
N ILE A 286 9.45 4.41 13.12
CA ILE A 286 10.34 4.07 12.01
C ILE A 286 11.35 5.20 11.74
N ALA A 287 10.89 6.45 11.77
CA ALA A 287 11.73 7.64 11.54
C ALA A 287 12.91 7.81 12.50
N ARG A 288 12.87 7.13 13.66
CA ARG A 288 13.90 7.21 14.71
C ARG A 288 14.75 5.94 14.78
N MET A 289 14.59 5.03 13.82
CA MET A 289 15.42 3.83 13.68
C MET A 289 16.69 4.13 12.88
N ARG A 290 17.77 3.40 13.17
CA ARG A 290 19.03 3.47 12.43
C ARG A 290 18.91 2.82 11.05
N PHE A 291 18.20 1.70 11.00
CA PHE A 291 17.95 0.89 9.82
C PHE A 291 16.53 0.33 9.88
N PHE A 292 15.98 -0.06 8.73
CA PHE A 292 14.71 -0.77 8.67
C PHE A 292 14.79 -1.99 7.74
N ILE A 293 14.27 -3.13 8.17
CA ILE A 293 14.12 -4.32 7.35
C ILE A 293 12.63 -4.68 7.31
N GLY A 294 12.02 -4.74 6.13
CA GLY A 294 10.56 -4.86 6.07
C GLY A 294 9.99 -5.57 4.84
N ALA A 295 8.95 -6.38 5.07
CA ALA A 295 8.17 -7.03 4.02
C ALA A 295 6.97 -6.19 3.52
N ARG A 296 6.46 -5.27 4.35
CA ARG A 296 5.32 -4.40 4.02
C ARG A 296 5.78 -3.15 3.28
N THR A 297 5.32 -2.94 2.04
CA THR A 297 5.69 -1.79 1.20
C THR A 297 5.50 -0.44 1.88
N HIS A 298 4.40 -0.22 2.61
CA HIS A 298 4.19 1.07 3.26
C HIS A 298 5.05 1.27 4.52
N ALA A 299 5.52 0.20 5.15
CA ALA A 299 6.54 0.29 6.21
C ALA A 299 7.89 0.73 5.62
N THR A 300 8.26 0.19 4.45
CA THR A 300 9.49 0.59 3.76
C THR A 300 9.38 1.99 3.16
N ILE A 301 8.21 2.40 2.64
CA ILE A 301 7.96 3.81 2.27
C ILE A 301 8.07 4.73 3.50
N ALA A 302 7.53 4.33 4.65
CA ALA A 302 7.68 5.11 5.89
C ALA A 302 9.17 5.34 6.19
N ALA A 303 9.99 4.28 6.15
CA ALA A 303 11.44 4.34 6.36
C ALA A 303 12.16 5.22 5.32
N TYR A 304 11.93 4.96 4.03
CA TYR A 304 12.52 5.77 2.95
C TYR A 304 12.15 7.24 3.05
N SER A 305 10.87 7.55 3.28
CA SER A 305 10.37 8.93 3.34
C SER A 305 10.92 9.74 4.52
N THR A 306 11.50 9.07 5.51
CA THR A 306 12.23 9.63 6.65
C THR A 306 13.73 9.35 6.61
N GLN A 307 14.25 8.98 5.44
CA GLN A 307 15.69 8.82 5.15
C GLN A 307 16.39 7.74 5.99
N VAL A 308 15.64 6.71 6.40
CA VAL A 308 16.18 5.54 7.08
C VAL A 308 16.64 4.52 6.03
N PRO A 309 17.92 4.10 6.02
CA PRO A 309 18.39 3.05 5.14
C PRO A 309 17.59 1.76 5.35
N THR A 310 17.13 1.17 4.24
CA THR A 310 16.10 0.13 4.28
C THR A 310 16.46 -1.07 3.41
N MET A 311 16.24 -2.26 3.95
CA MET A 311 16.28 -3.54 3.22
C MET A 311 14.84 -4.05 3.05
N VAL A 312 14.47 -4.36 1.81
CA VAL A 312 13.09 -4.73 1.46
C VAL A 312 12.98 -6.22 1.23
N LEU A 313 12.19 -6.89 2.08
CA LEU A 313 11.84 -8.30 1.95
C LEU A 313 10.61 -8.45 1.03
N GLY A 314 10.74 -8.01 -0.22
CA GLY A 314 9.58 -7.84 -1.12
C GLY A 314 9.94 -8.02 -2.60
N TYR A 315 9.18 -8.88 -3.26
CA TYR A 315 9.45 -9.39 -4.61
C TYR A 315 8.60 -8.75 -5.72
N SER A 316 7.54 -8.03 -5.34
CA SER A 316 6.56 -7.46 -6.26
C SER A 316 7.10 -6.24 -7.02
N VAL A 317 6.49 -5.94 -8.17
CA VAL A 317 6.81 -4.78 -9.03
C VAL A 317 6.95 -3.47 -8.24
N LYS A 318 6.07 -3.21 -7.26
CA LYS A 318 6.11 -2.02 -6.42
C LYS A 318 7.41 -1.87 -5.62
N SER A 319 7.92 -2.95 -5.02
CA SER A 319 9.14 -2.89 -4.20
C SER A 319 10.36 -2.62 -5.08
N LYS A 320 10.42 -3.28 -6.23
CA LYS A 320 11.47 -3.12 -7.24
C LYS A 320 11.45 -1.74 -7.88
N GLY A 321 10.27 -1.29 -8.28
CA GLY A 321 10.07 0.01 -8.93
C GLY A 321 10.38 1.17 -8.01
N ILE A 322 9.89 1.15 -6.77
CA ILE A 322 10.21 2.19 -5.78
C ILE A 322 11.72 2.24 -5.52
N ALA A 323 12.38 1.09 -5.39
CA ALA A 323 13.83 1.07 -5.22
C ALA A 323 14.56 1.62 -6.45
N LYS A 324 14.17 1.20 -7.67
CA LYS A 324 14.72 1.73 -8.93
C LYS A 324 14.55 3.25 -9.04
N ASP A 325 13.40 3.79 -8.63
CA ASP A 325 13.13 5.22 -8.69
C ASP A 325 13.99 6.03 -7.70
N ILE A 326 14.29 5.46 -6.54
CA ILE A 326 15.15 6.08 -5.51
C ILE A 326 16.62 5.93 -5.88
N PHE A 327 17.07 4.71 -6.17
CA PHE A 327 18.48 4.30 -6.23
C PHE A 327 19.03 4.16 -7.66
N GLY A 328 18.17 4.13 -8.68
CA GLY A 328 18.54 3.80 -10.06
C GLY A 328 18.59 2.29 -10.34
N GLU A 329 18.50 1.46 -9.31
CA GLU A 329 18.54 -0.01 -9.37
C GLU A 329 17.68 -0.62 -8.24
N GLU A 330 17.46 -1.93 -8.25
CA GLU A 330 16.72 -2.67 -7.21
C GLU A 330 17.55 -2.87 -5.92
N ARG A 331 18.25 -1.82 -5.46
CA ARG A 331 19.21 -1.89 -4.35
C ARG A 331 18.52 -2.33 -3.05
N LEU A 332 19.11 -3.32 -2.38
CA LEU A 332 18.60 -3.92 -1.13
C LEU A 332 17.16 -4.47 -1.20
N VAL A 333 16.67 -4.82 -2.40
CA VAL A 333 15.41 -5.52 -2.60
C VAL A 333 15.67 -7.01 -2.80
N LEU A 334 15.05 -7.86 -2.00
CA LEU A 334 15.19 -9.31 -2.08
C LEU A 334 13.90 -9.96 -2.57
N ASN A 335 14.02 -10.87 -3.52
CA ASN A 335 12.91 -11.64 -4.07
C ASN A 335 12.51 -12.83 -3.17
N LEU A 336 11.44 -13.57 -3.53
CA LEU A 336 10.90 -14.68 -2.72
C LEU A 336 11.89 -15.81 -2.44
N GLU A 337 12.80 -16.08 -3.36
CA GLU A 337 13.80 -17.15 -3.22
C GLU A 337 14.94 -16.67 -2.31
N GLU A 338 15.35 -15.41 -2.49
CA GLU A 338 16.43 -14.80 -1.70
C GLU A 338 16.05 -14.59 -0.24
N ILE A 339 14.79 -14.26 0.07
CA ILE A 339 14.34 -14.08 1.46
C ILE A 339 14.24 -15.39 2.26
N SER A 340 14.29 -16.55 1.59
CA SER A 340 14.41 -17.85 2.27
C SER A 340 15.86 -18.31 2.47
N ASP A 341 16.82 -17.52 2.00
CA ASP A 341 18.24 -17.83 2.06
C ASP A 341 18.89 -16.96 3.16
N ARG A 342 19.27 -17.61 4.26
CA ARG A 342 19.92 -16.96 5.41
C ARG A 342 21.16 -16.17 4.99
N ASP A 343 22.03 -16.76 4.17
CA ASP A 343 23.32 -16.17 3.85
C ASP A 343 23.13 -14.92 2.99
N LYS A 344 22.13 -14.91 2.09
CA LYS A 344 21.76 -13.71 1.33
C LYS A 344 21.16 -12.61 2.20
N LEU A 345 20.28 -12.96 3.14
CA LEU A 345 19.72 -11.99 4.09
C LEU A 345 20.83 -11.32 4.92
N VAL A 346 21.75 -12.12 5.47
CA VAL A 346 22.90 -11.64 6.23
C VAL A 346 23.81 -10.78 5.36
N ALA A 347 24.16 -11.23 4.15
CA ALA A 347 25.01 -10.46 3.25
C ALA A 347 24.41 -9.09 2.90
N LYS A 348 23.09 -9.01 2.69
CA LYS A 348 22.38 -7.76 2.41
C LYS A 348 22.26 -6.85 3.63
N PHE A 349 22.11 -7.41 4.82
CA PHE A 349 22.20 -6.64 6.06
C PHE A 349 23.60 -6.04 6.26
N GLU A 350 24.65 -6.83 6.03
CA GLU A 350 26.04 -6.36 6.12
C GLU A 350 26.37 -5.30 5.06
N GLU A 351 25.84 -5.44 3.84
CA GLU A 351 25.89 -4.40 2.80
C GLU A 351 25.22 -3.10 3.28
N MET A 352 23.99 -3.17 3.80
CA MET A 352 23.27 -2.01 4.30
C MET A 352 24.01 -1.31 5.46
N LYS A 353 24.64 -2.08 6.34
CA LYS A 353 25.43 -1.55 7.47
C LYS A 353 26.71 -0.87 6.99
N ARG A 354 27.44 -1.51 6.06
CA ARG A 354 28.68 -0.97 5.48
C ARG A 354 28.42 0.34 4.73
N ASP A 355 27.33 0.39 3.98
CA ASP A 355 27.01 1.51 3.08
C ASP A 355 26.09 2.56 3.74
N GLU A 356 25.96 2.57 5.08
CA GLU A 356 24.99 3.39 5.83
C GLU A 356 25.03 4.88 5.45
N GLN A 357 26.23 5.47 5.38
CA GLN A 357 26.38 6.90 5.10
C GLN A 357 26.04 7.25 3.66
N ASP A 358 26.38 6.36 2.72
CA ASP A 358 26.06 6.55 1.31
C ASP A 358 24.55 6.45 1.09
N LEU A 359 23.90 5.48 1.72
CA LEU A 359 22.45 5.32 1.68
C LEU A 359 21.73 6.55 2.27
N LYS A 360 22.18 7.05 3.44
CA LYS A 360 21.62 8.28 4.04
C LYS A 360 21.80 9.49 3.15
N SER A 361 22.99 9.68 2.58
CA SER A 361 23.30 10.81 1.70
C SER A 361 22.45 10.78 0.43
N LEU A 362 22.27 9.61 -0.17
CA LEU A 362 21.43 9.43 -1.35
C LEU A 362 19.95 9.67 -1.04
N LEU A 363 19.44 9.11 0.06
CA LEU A 363 18.06 9.34 0.51
C LEU A 363 17.83 10.84 0.82
N ALA A 364 18.81 11.53 1.40
CA ALA A 364 18.73 12.96 1.68
C ALA A 364 18.49 13.80 0.42
N VAL A 365 19.10 13.40 -0.70
CA VAL A 365 18.94 14.07 -2.01
C VAL A 365 17.65 13.63 -2.71
N ARG A 366 17.38 12.33 -2.77
CA ARG A 366 16.32 11.76 -3.62
C ARG A 366 14.92 11.90 -3.02
N ILE A 367 14.78 11.78 -1.70
CA ILE A 367 13.46 11.79 -1.06
C ILE A 367 12.70 13.12 -1.21
N PRO A 368 13.34 14.30 -1.14
CA PRO A 368 12.68 15.56 -1.51
C PRO A 368 12.11 15.56 -2.95
N GLU A 369 12.81 14.96 -3.91
CA GLU A 369 12.36 14.86 -5.31
C GLU A 369 11.17 13.89 -5.44
N ILE A 370 11.24 12.74 -4.78
CA ILE A 370 10.14 11.77 -4.71
C ILE A 370 8.89 12.41 -4.07
N LYS A 371 9.03 13.17 -2.99
CA LYS A 371 7.92 13.91 -2.36
C LYS A 371 7.28 14.93 -3.31
N LYS A 372 8.06 15.60 -4.18
CA LYS A 372 7.52 16.46 -5.25
C LYS A 372 6.79 15.65 -6.31
N MET A 373 7.30 14.47 -6.67
CA MET A 373 6.62 13.56 -7.58
C MET A 373 5.28 13.05 -7.04
N SER A 374 5.13 12.88 -5.72
CA SER A 374 3.83 12.56 -5.09
C SER A 374 2.83 13.71 -5.23
N GLN A 375 3.29 14.97 -5.19
CA GLN A 375 2.43 16.16 -5.33
C GLN A 375 1.84 16.29 -6.75
N LYS A 376 2.58 15.83 -7.78
CA LYS A 376 2.09 15.81 -9.17
C LYS A 376 0.79 15.02 -9.36
N ALA A 377 0.51 14.02 -8.52
CA ALA A 377 -0.74 13.27 -8.57
C ALA A 377 -1.96 14.20 -8.45
N VAL A 378 -1.86 15.21 -7.58
CA VAL A 378 -2.91 16.21 -7.39
C VAL A 378 -2.92 17.22 -8.53
N GLU A 379 -1.76 17.63 -9.04
CA GLU A 379 -1.68 18.51 -10.22
C GLU A 379 -2.41 17.89 -11.43
N TYR A 380 -2.13 16.63 -11.75
CA TYR A 380 -2.80 15.92 -12.84
C TYR A 380 -4.31 15.74 -12.62
N LEU A 381 -4.72 15.50 -11.36
CA LEU A 381 -6.14 15.42 -10.99
C LEU A 381 -6.87 16.73 -11.34
N PHE A 382 -6.30 17.89 -10.97
CA PHE A 382 -6.94 19.18 -11.20
C PHE A 382 -6.82 19.66 -12.65
N GLU A 383 -5.71 19.34 -13.33
CA GLU A 383 -5.56 19.55 -14.78
C GLU A 383 -6.68 18.83 -15.56
N LEU A 384 -6.97 17.57 -15.23
CA LEU A 384 -8.06 16.80 -15.84
C LEU A 384 -9.44 17.46 -15.64
N LEU A 385 -9.62 18.17 -14.52
CA LEU A 385 -10.87 18.83 -14.16
C LEU A 385 -10.94 20.27 -14.68
N GLY A 386 -9.91 20.75 -15.38
CA GLY A 386 -9.82 22.11 -15.92
C GLY A 386 -9.75 23.19 -14.83
N LYS A 387 -9.06 22.90 -13.72
CA LYS A 387 -8.98 23.76 -12.54
C LYS A 387 -7.56 24.10 -12.15
#